data_AF-A0A7W1U6U9-F1
#
_entry.id   AF-A0A7W1U6U9-F1
#
_cell.length_a   1.000
_cell.length_b   1.000
_cell.length_c   1.000
_cell.angle_alpha   90.00
_cell.angle_beta   90.00
_cell.angle_gamma   90.00
#
_symmetry.space_group_name_H-M   'P 1'
#
loop_
_entity.id
_entity.type
_entity.pdbx_description
1 polymer ?
#
loop_
_entity_poly.entity_id
_entity_poly.type
_entity_poly.pdbx_seq_one_letter_code
_entity_poly.pdbx_strand_id
1 'polypeptide(L)'
;MSYKKGGEAISTTRATNLPFPASPTAHGPRATFASLTAMRGVAALLVAFFHLRYGVMGVPLFDAYIFSYRFGNKGYLWVDFFFLLSGFILAYRYGDTYRSLSGKSYGHFVWQRIARIWPLHLAAMGLAIIYLWLWYGPHGLTGAAILSNFFLVHSWGYYFAPPLNFPSWSLSCEWGAYLVLPLYLLLVYRLRHAWIHISLVIGLFAFLVWYAASFGHGTLDELRERWGLGRCMIEVAMGVSLFRLHDSLRSWKTACDDDLWSWVTTMCDLIAAAMFCALFAVLTYSDYDLYFTPLAGALILALSLAEGPFSYLLKRRPMVLLGEISFSIYMLHAFVLWACQDLPASFKTQLPFWGGAILLLGAHLLVIGLSYGSFKLIERPAHRLLTGR
;
A
#
# COMPACT_ATOMS: atom_id res chain seq x y z
N MET A 1 -38.11 -55.01 -4.21
CA MET A 1 -38.71 -54.73 -2.89
C MET A 1 -37.57 -54.50 -1.89
N SER A 2 -37.54 -53.34 -1.22
CA SER A 2 -36.64 -52.93 -0.11
C SER A 2 -35.13 -52.80 -0.43
N TYR A 3 -34.46 -51.63 -0.45
CA TYR A 3 -34.21 -50.52 0.51
C TYR A 3 -33.31 -50.84 1.72
N LYS A 4 -32.36 -49.91 1.94
CA LYS A 4 -31.41 -49.65 3.08
C LYS A 4 -30.04 -50.34 3.01
N LYS A 5 -28.90 -49.75 3.43
CA LYS A 5 -28.40 -48.38 3.75
C LYS A 5 -27.10 -48.65 4.54
N GLY A 6 -26.00 -48.00 4.18
CA GLY A 6 -24.78 -47.87 5.00
C GLY A 6 -23.73 -47.20 4.11
N GLY A 7 -23.30 -45.96 4.31
CA GLY A 7 -23.13 -45.21 5.55
C GLY A 7 -21.68 -44.77 5.60
N GLU A 8 -21.19 -44.10 4.54
CA GLU A 8 -19.85 -43.51 4.54
C GLU A 8 -19.85 -42.25 5.40
N ALA A 9 -19.11 -42.32 6.50
CA ALA A 9 -18.84 -41.21 7.37
C ALA A 9 -17.95 -40.19 6.65
N ILE A 10 -18.52 -39.03 6.34
CA ILE A 10 -17.80 -37.84 5.91
C ILE A 10 -16.98 -37.36 7.11
N SER A 11 -15.65 -37.54 7.06
CA SER A 11 -14.75 -37.05 8.11
C SER A 11 -14.66 -35.52 8.04
N THR A 12 -15.29 -34.89 9.01
CA THR A 12 -14.95 -33.62 9.69
C THR A 12 -13.76 -32.83 9.13
N THR A 13 -14.08 -31.73 8.46
CA THR A 13 -13.47 -30.38 8.58
C THR A 13 -12.09 -30.31 9.26
N ARG A 14 -11.04 -30.42 8.44
CA ARG A 14 -9.68 -30.02 8.81
C ARG A 14 -9.64 -28.51 9.04
N ALA A 15 -9.30 -28.10 10.25
CA ALA A 15 -9.00 -26.71 10.59
C ALA A 15 -7.96 -26.14 9.62
N THR A 16 -8.32 -25.09 8.87
CA THR A 16 -7.46 -24.38 7.93
C THR A 16 -6.45 -23.52 8.69
N ASN A 17 -5.47 -24.18 9.29
CA ASN A 17 -4.20 -23.58 9.66
C ASN A 17 -3.46 -23.21 8.36
N LEU A 18 -3.64 -21.99 7.86
CA LEU A 18 -2.89 -21.54 6.69
C LEU A 18 -1.56 -20.88 7.12
N PRO A 19 -0.41 -21.38 6.63
CA PRO A 19 0.92 -20.82 6.90
C PRO A 19 1.24 -19.66 5.96
N PHE A 20 2.05 -18.70 6.41
CA PHE A 20 2.92 -17.95 5.50
C PHE A 20 4.19 -18.80 5.32
N PRO A 21 4.60 -19.16 4.10
CA PRO A 21 5.80 -19.98 3.93
C PRO A 21 7.07 -19.14 4.12
N ALA A 22 7.98 -19.64 4.94
CA ALA A 22 9.40 -19.44 4.73
C ALA A 22 9.83 -20.27 3.50
N SER A 23 10.78 -19.75 2.71
CA SER A 23 11.42 -20.33 1.50
C SER A 23 10.68 -20.21 0.14
N PRO A 24 11.41 -20.15 -1.00
CA PRO A 24 10.93 -19.65 -2.30
C PRO A 24 10.24 -20.70 -3.20
N THR A 25 9.96 -21.91 -2.72
CA THR A 25 9.50 -23.03 -3.56
C THR A 25 8.37 -23.78 -2.88
N ALA A 26 7.16 -23.20 -2.85
CA ALA A 26 5.89 -23.92 -2.70
C ALA A 26 4.73 -22.91 -2.77
N HIS A 27 3.62 -23.34 -3.35
CA HIS A 27 2.38 -22.59 -3.52
C HIS A 27 1.90 -21.97 -2.19
N GLY A 28 2.20 -20.69 -1.99
CA GLY A 28 1.69 -19.89 -0.88
C GLY A 28 1.21 -18.52 -1.37
N PRO A 29 0.64 -17.69 -0.48
CA PRO A 29 0.05 -16.38 -0.83
C PRO A 29 0.98 -15.45 -1.61
N ARG A 30 2.31 -15.65 -1.49
CA ARG A 30 3.35 -14.95 -2.27
C ARG A 30 3.26 -15.20 -3.78
N ALA A 31 2.79 -16.37 -4.21
CA ALA A 31 2.69 -16.73 -5.62
C ALA A 31 1.43 -16.15 -6.28
N THR A 32 0.34 -16.01 -5.52
CA THR A 32 -0.98 -15.68 -6.09
C THR A 32 -1.05 -14.25 -6.65
N PHE A 33 -0.38 -13.28 -6.02
CA PHE A 33 -0.37 -11.87 -6.45
C PHE A 33 1.04 -11.27 -6.46
N ALA A 34 1.99 -11.99 -7.05
CA ALA A 34 3.38 -11.54 -7.17
C ALA A 34 3.51 -10.23 -7.98
N SER A 35 2.70 -10.05 -9.03
CA SER A 35 2.64 -8.81 -9.83
C SER A 35 2.21 -7.61 -8.97
N LEU A 36 1.15 -7.74 -8.18
CA LEU A 36 0.69 -6.68 -7.27
C LEU A 36 1.69 -6.43 -6.13
N THR A 37 2.35 -7.48 -5.64
CA THR A 37 3.42 -7.33 -4.64
C THR A 37 4.56 -6.49 -5.22
N ALA A 38 5.02 -6.78 -6.43
CA ALA A 38 6.02 -5.99 -7.11
C ALA A 38 5.57 -4.54 -7.37
N MET A 39 4.32 -4.36 -7.83
CA MET A 39 3.75 -3.03 -8.08
C MET A 39 3.68 -2.18 -6.81
N ARG A 40 3.45 -2.80 -5.64
CA ARG A 40 3.58 -2.15 -4.34
C ARG A 40 5.00 -1.61 -4.08
N GLY A 41 6.03 -2.34 -4.51
CA GLY A 41 7.43 -1.91 -4.45
C GLY A 41 7.70 -0.72 -5.37
N VAL A 42 7.17 -0.76 -6.59
CA VAL A 42 7.26 0.37 -7.55
C VAL A 42 6.58 1.61 -6.97
N ALA A 43 5.37 1.48 -6.41
CA ALA A 43 4.67 2.57 -5.74
C ALA A 43 5.49 3.15 -4.57
N ALA A 44 6.11 2.31 -3.73
CA ALA A 44 6.95 2.77 -2.63
C ALA A 44 8.17 3.57 -3.12
N LEU A 45 8.81 3.13 -4.20
CA LEU A 45 9.93 3.85 -4.80
C LEU A 45 9.49 5.18 -5.43
N LEU A 46 8.29 5.25 -6.01
CA LEU A 46 7.76 6.50 -6.57
C LEU A 46 7.37 7.51 -5.48
N VAL A 47 6.85 7.04 -4.33
CA VAL A 47 6.68 7.89 -3.15
C VAL A 47 8.03 8.34 -2.60
N ALA A 48 9.02 7.45 -2.54
CA ALA A 48 10.37 7.82 -2.09
C ALA A 48 10.98 8.86 -3.04
N PHE A 49 10.87 8.68 -4.36
CA PHE A 49 11.31 9.64 -5.38
C PHE A 49 10.65 11.00 -5.20
N PHE A 50 9.33 11.02 -4.95
CA PHE A 50 8.59 12.24 -4.69
C PHE A 50 9.21 13.06 -3.55
N HIS A 51 9.59 12.41 -2.46
CA HIS A 51 10.16 13.07 -1.30
C HIS A 51 11.66 13.36 -1.48
N LEU A 52 12.44 12.38 -1.94
CA LEU A 52 13.90 12.47 -2.05
C LEU A 52 14.36 13.54 -3.03
N ARG A 53 13.55 13.93 -4.03
CA ARG A 53 13.89 15.09 -4.89
C ARG A 53 14.02 16.40 -4.10
N TYR A 54 13.31 16.54 -2.97
CA TYR A 54 13.46 17.70 -2.09
C TYR A 54 14.76 17.65 -1.27
N GLY A 55 15.36 16.47 -1.09
CA GLY A 55 16.65 16.32 -0.41
C GLY A 55 17.83 16.80 -1.23
N VAL A 56 17.70 16.74 -2.56
CA VAL A 56 18.73 17.19 -3.51
C VAL A 56 18.55 18.64 -3.96
N MET A 57 17.57 19.36 -3.41
CA MET A 57 17.44 20.81 -3.61
C MET A 57 18.72 21.54 -3.20
N GLY A 58 19.06 22.58 -3.96
CA GLY A 58 20.29 23.34 -3.80
C GLY A 58 21.37 23.00 -4.83
N VAL A 59 21.07 22.15 -5.83
CA VAL A 59 21.94 21.87 -6.97
C VAL A 59 21.37 22.61 -8.19
N PRO A 60 21.82 23.85 -8.51
CA PRO A 60 21.02 24.79 -9.30
C PRO A 60 20.58 24.28 -10.68
N LEU A 61 21.50 23.68 -11.44
CA LEU A 61 21.19 23.14 -12.77
C LEU A 61 20.29 21.90 -12.72
N PHE A 62 20.41 21.10 -11.65
CA PHE A 62 19.60 19.90 -11.47
C PHE A 62 18.21 20.25 -10.95
N ASP A 63 18.07 21.27 -10.11
CA ASP A 63 16.80 21.74 -9.57
C ASP A 63 15.83 22.15 -10.69
N ALA A 64 16.31 22.97 -11.64
CA ALA A 64 15.52 23.39 -12.80
C ALA A 64 15.00 22.18 -13.60
N TYR A 65 15.80 21.11 -13.71
CA TYR A 65 15.43 19.88 -14.39
C TYR A 65 14.43 19.05 -13.57
N ILE A 66 14.78 18.66 -12.34
CA ILE A 66 14.02 17.67 -11.56
C ILE A 66 12.63 18.19 -11.16
N PHE A 67 12.47 19.49 -10.94
CA PHE A 67 11.19 20.11 -10.61
C PHE A 67 10.39 20.59 -11.83
N SER A 68 10.97 20.57 -13.04
CA SER A 68 10.20 20.79 -14.28
C SER A 68 9.23 19.64 -14.59
N TYR A 69 9.51 18.44 -14.08
CA TYR A 69 8.67 17.27 -14.29
C TYR A 69 7.40 17.30 -13.43
N ARG A 70 6.27 17.57 -14.08
CA ARG A 70 4.95 17.62 -13.43
C ARG A 70 4.57 16.32 -12.72
N PHE A 71 4.94 15.16 -13.26
CA PHE A 71 4.68 13.86 -12.59
C PHE A 71 5.33 13.78 -11.21
N GLY A 72 6.50 14.42 -11.06
CA GLY A 72 7.18 14.54 -9.79
C GLY A 72 6.24 15.16 -8.77
N ASN A 73 5.57 16.26 -9.08
CA ASN A 73 4.75 17.02 -8.12
C ASN A 73 3.51 16.28 -7.59
N LYS A 74 3.14 15.14 -8.17
CA LYS A 74 1.95 14.37 -7.79
C LYS A 74 2.24 12.96 -7.29
N GLY A 75 3.51 12.63 -7.04
CA GLY A 75 3.91 11.30 -6.56
C GLY A 75 3.33 10.89 -5.20
N TYR A 76 2.77 11.82 -4.43
CA TYR A 76 2.01 11.52 -3.20
C TYR A 76 0.77 10.63 -3.48
N LEU A 77 0.22 10.64 -4.70
CA LEU A 77 -0.96 9.85 -5.09
C LEU A 77 -0.69 8.33 -5.12
N TRP A 78 0.56 7.91 -5.12
CA TRP A 78 0.88 6.49 -4.97
C TRP A 78 0.44 5.93 -3.61
N VAL A 79 0.13 6.79 -2.62
CA VAL A 79 -0.54 6.39 -1.37
C VAL A 79 -1.95 5.85 -1.62
N ASP A 80 -2.70 6.38 -2.58
CA ASP A 80 -4.04 5.87 -2.93
C ASP A 80 -3.96 4.45 -3.50
N PHE A 81 -2.91 4.17 -4.27
CA PHE A 81 -2.61 2.81 -4.73
C PHE A 81 -2.40 1.86 -3.53
N PHE A 82 -1.71 2.30 -2.47
CA PHE A 82 -1.57 1.51 -1.24
C PHE A 82 -2.91 1.29 -0.55
N PHE A 83 -3.76 2.31 -0.42
CA PHE A 83 -5.08 2.16 0.23
C PHE A 83 -5.98 1.18 -0.52
N LEU A 84 -6.11 1.32 -1.85
CA LEU A 84 -6.83 0.37 -2.69
C LEU A 84 -6.27 -1.06 -2.57
N LEU A 85 -4.95 -1.21 -2.65
CA LEU A 85 -4.30 -2.52 -2.56
C LEU A 85 -4.44 -3.15 -1.17
N SER A 86 -4.40 -2.35 -0.11
CA SER A 86 -4.62 -2.79 1.28
C SER A 86 -6.01 -3.41 1.43
N GLY A 87 -7.06 -2.75 0.92
CA GLY A 87 -8.41 -3.31 0.86
C GLY A 87 -8.49 -4.63 0.07
N PHE A 88 -7.89 -4.66 -1.12
CA PHE A 88 -7.88 -5.82 -2.00
C PHE A 88 -7.22 -7.04 -1.34
N ILE A 89 -6.01 -6.88 -0.80
CA ILE A 89 -5.22 -7.98 -0.20
C ILE A 89 -5.85 -8.46 1.11
N LEU A 90 -6.43 -7.56 1.91
CA LEU A 90 -7.09 -7.96 3.15
C LEU A 90 -8.42 -8.67 2.90
N ALA A 91 -9.17 -8.27 1.87
CA ALA A 91 -10.34 -9.02 1.43
C ALA A 91 -9.97 -10.42 0.94
N TYR A 92 -8.88 -10.55 0.17
CA TYR A 92 -8.34 -11.86 -0.23
C TYR A 92 -7.97 -12.74 0.97
N ARG A 93 -7.24 -12.19 1.94
CA ARG A 93 -6.72 -12.98 3.05
C ARG A 93 -7.78 -13.34 4.10
N TYR A 94 -8.69 -12.42 4.38
CA TYR A 94 -9.60 -12.54 5.53
C TYR A 94 -11.08 -12.59 5.16
N GLY A 95 -11.43 -12.46 3.87
CA GLY A 95 -12.83 -12.44 3.42
C GLY A 95 -13.64 -13.65 3.90
N ASP A 96 -13.06 -14.85 3.84
CA ASP A 96 -13.74 -16.07 4.30
C ASP A 96 -13.82 -16.21 5.82
N THR A 97 -12.84 -15.67 6.55
CA THR A 97 -12.78 -15.71 8.01
C THR A 97 -13.93 -14.94 8.66
N TYR A 98 -14.47 -13.94 7.97
CA TYR A 98 -15.52 -13.04 8.47
C TYR A 98 -16.94 -13.42 8.05
N ARG A 99 -17.15 -14.64 7.56
CA ARG A 99 -18.49 -15.25 7.41
C ARG A 99 -19.31 -15.22 8.70
N SER A 100 -18.62 -15.33 9.85
CA SER A 100 -19.16 -15.15 11.19
C SER A 100 -18.14 -14.37 12.04
N LEU A 101 -18.39 -13.09 12.27
CA LEU A 101 -17.50 -12.26 13.09
C LEU A 101 -17.55 -12.75 14.54
N SER A 102 -16.41 -13.22 15.04
CA SER A 102 -16.23 -13.61 16.45
C SER A 102 -15.20 -12.67 17.09
N GLY A 103 -15.31 -12.42 18.39
CA GLY A 103 -14.31 -11.61 19.11
C GLY A 103 -12.89 -12.19 18.98
N LYS A 104 -12.76 -13.52 18.91
CA LYS A 104 -11.48 -14.21 18.70
C LYS A 104 -10.89 -13.95 17.31
N SER A 105 -11.71 -14.03 16.25
CA SER A 105 -11.23 -13.78 14.87
C SER A 105 -10.87 -12.31 14.65
N TYR A 106 -11.65 -11.39 15.23
CA TYR A 106 -11.33 -9.96 15.23
C TYR A 106 -10.01 -9.68 15.97
N GLY A 107 -9.87 -10.16 17.21
CA GLY A 107 -8.66 -9.98 18.00
C GLY A 107 -7.42 -10.56 17.31
N HIS A 108 -7.54 -11.74 16.71
CA HIS A 108 -6.46 -12.34 15.91
C HIS A 108 -6.06 -11.45 14.73
N PHE A 109 -7.02 -10.92 13.97
CA PHE A 109 -6.73 -10.02 12.86
C PHE A 109 -6.02 -8.75 13.31
N VAL A 110 -6.52 -8.09 14.37
CA VAL A 110 -5.90 -6.88 14.93
C VAL A 110 -4.47 -7.19 15.38
N TRP A 111 -4.25 -8.32 16.06
CA TRP A 111 -2.92 -8.77 16.45
C TRP A 111 -1.99 -8.98 15.26
N GLN A 112 -2.47 -9.60 14.17
CA GLN A 112 -1.71 -9.76 12.93
C GLN A 112 -1.39 -8.44 12.23
N ARG A 113 -2.14 -7.36 12.49
CA ARG A 113 -1.81 -6.01 12.01
C ARG A 113 -0.78 -5.35 12.90
N ILE A 114 -0.95 -5.43 14.22
CA ILE A 114 0.03 -4.93 15.21
C ILE A 114 1.41 -5.55 14.96
N ALA A 115 1.48 -6.89 14.86
CA ALA A 115 2.73 -7.61 14.63
C ALA A 115 3.41 -7.27 13.29
N ARG A 116 2.65 -6.79 12.31
CA ARG A 116 3.17 -6.36 11.01
C ARG A 116 3.68 -4.92 11.02
N ILE A 117 3.00 -4.04 11.77
CA ILE A 117 3.17 -2.58 11.65
C ILE A 117 4.04 -2.02 12.77
N TRP A 118 3.74 -2.34 14.03
CA TRP A 118 4.35 -1.69 15.19
C TRP A 118 5.87 -1.86 15.27
N PRO A 119 6.47 -3.04 15.01
CA PRO A 119 7.90 -3.20 15.21
C PRO A 119 8.76 -2.18 14.45
N LEU A 120 8.50 -2.02 13.16
CA LEU A 120 9.24 -1.05 12.35
C LEU A 120 8.76 0.39 12.62
N HIS A 121 7.46 0.60 12.83
CA HIS A 121 6.94 1.91 13.16
C HIS A 121 7.58 2.48 14.43
N LEU A 122 7.69 1.70 15.49
CA LEU A 122 8.31 2.12 16.75
C LEU A 122 9.81 2.39 16.58
N ALA A 123 10.52 1.57 15.79
CA ALA A 123 11.92 1.82 15.46
C ALA A 123 12.09 3.16 14.70
N ALA A 124 11.28 3.39 13.66
CA ALA A 124 11.28 4.64 12.92
C ALA A 124 10.86 5.84 13.79
N MET A 125 9.87 5.68 14.65
CA MET A 125 9.44 6.71 15.59
C MET A 125 10.56 7.08 16.56
N GLY A 126 11.30 6.10 17.09
CA GLY A 126 12.48 6.34 17.94
C GLY A 126 13.58 7.10 17.21
N LEU A 127 13.89 6.71 15.97
CA LEU A 127 14.84 7.45 15.12
C LEU A 127 14.38 8.89 14.86
N ALA A 128 13.08 9.09 14.62
CA ALA A 128 12.51 10.42 14.42
C ALA A 128 12.60 11.28 15.67
N ILE A 129 12.31 10.73 16.86
CA ILE A 129 12.46 11.44 18.14
C ILE A 129 13.92 11.87 18.34
N ILE A 130 14.88 10.97 18.13
CA ILE A 130 16.31 11.28 18.27
C ILE A 130 16.71 12.38 17.29
N TYR A 131 16.34 12.26 16.02
CA TYR A 131 16.66 13.24 14.99
C TYR A 131 16.06 14.62 15.34
N LEU A 132 14.77 14.68 15.63
CA LEU A 132 14.08 15.92 15.95
C LEU A 132 14.67 16.60 17.20
N TRP A 133 15.03 15.81 18.22
CA TRP A 133 15.66 16.33 19.42
C TRP A 133 17.04 16.94 19.15
N LEU A 134 17.87 16.29 18.32
CA LEU A 134 19.21 16.77 17.98
C LEU A 134 19.19 18.05 17.14
N TRP A 135 18.24 18.19 16.21
CA TRP A 135 18.21 19.29 15.25
C TRP A 135 17.32 20.47 15.65
N TYR A 136 16.23 20.20 16.37
CA TYR A 136 15.21 21.20 16.71
C TYR A 136 14.98 21.34 18.23
N GLY A 137 15.69 20.53 19.04
CA GLY A 137 15.49 20.47 20.48
C GLY A 137 14.21 19.72 20.87
N PRO A 138 13.83 19.75 22.16
CA PRO A 138 12.63 19.06 22.66
C PRO A 138 11.32 19.76 22.24
N HIS A 139 11.39 20.92 21.60
CA HIS A 139 10.23 21.70 21.19
C HIS A 139 9.44 20.93 20.11
N GLY A 140 8.19 20.57 20.42
CA GLY A 140 7.34 19.75 19.54
C GLY A 140 7.29 18.26 19.89
N LEU A 141 8.25 17.75 20.67
CA LEU A 141 8.25 16.37 21.21
C LEU A 141 7.39 16.27 22.48
N THR A 142 6.14 16.70 22.38
CA THR A 142 5.20 16.64 23.51
C THR A 142 4.80 15.20 23.82
N GLY A 143 4.44 14.91 25.07
CA GLY A 143 3.89 13.60 25.44
C GLY A 143 2.66 13.22 24.62
N ALA A 144 1.81 14.19 24.28
CA ALA A 144 0.67 13.99 23.40
C ALA A 144 1.07 13.54 21.98
N ALA A 145 2.14 14.13 21.41
CA ALA A 145 2.65 13.73 20.10
C ALA A 145 3.23 12.32 20.11
N ILE A 146 3.99 11.96 21.14
CA ILE A 146 4.57 10.63 21.28
C ILE A 146 3.46 9.59 21.43
N LEU A 147 2.45 9.85 22.28
CA LEU A 147 1.33 8.93 22.50
C LEU A 147 0.46 8.77 21.24
N SER A 148 0.12 9.87 20.55
CA SER A 148 -0.69 9.78 19.32
C SER A 148 0.04 9.04 18.20
N ASN A 149 1.36 9.18 18.10
CA ASN A 149 2.19 8.43 17.16
C ASN A 149 2.34 6.96 17.57
N PHE A 150 2.53 6.68 18.85
CA PHE A 150 2.62 5.31 19.38
C PHE A 150 1.35 4.49 19.11
N PHE A 151 0.17 5.11 19.30
CA PHE A 151 -1.12 4.47 19.03
C PHE A 151 -1.59 4.58 17.57
N LEU A 152 -0.81 5.25 16.70
CA LEU A 152 -1.17 5.49 15.29
C LEU A 152 -2.55 6.16 15.12
N VAL A 153 -2.88 7.12 16.00
CA VAL A 153 -4.13 7.91 15.94
C VAL A 153 -3.91 9.37 15.51
N HIS A 154 -2.66 9.75 15.23
CA HIS A 154 -2.26 11.13 14.96
C HIS A 154 -2.81 11.73 13.65
N SER A 155 -3.38 10.91 12.75
CA SER A 155 -4.01 11.39 11.51
C SER A 155 -5.51 11.11 11.42
N TRP A 156 -6.17 10.96 12.57
CA TRP A 156 -7.62 10.72 12.65
C TRP A 156 -8.46 12.00 12.70
N GLY A 157 -7.83 13.18 12.73
CA GLY A 157 -8.51 14.47 12.73
C GLY A 157 -7.67 15.63 13.28
N TYR A 158 -8.32 16.78 13.48
CA TYR A 158 -7.69 18.06 13.84
C TYR A 158 -6.96 18.12 15.19
N TYR A 159 -7.30 17.24 16.13
CA TYR A 159 -6.91 17.40 17.53
C TYR A 159 -5.57 16.72 17.89
N PHE A 160 -4.87 16.15 16.91
CA PHE A 160 -3.64 15.42 17.17
C PHE A 160 -2.41 16.20 16.69
N ALA A 161 -1.30 16.00 17.40
CA ALA A 161 -0.01 16.52 16.98
C ALA A 161 0.43 15.88 15.64
N PRO A 162 1.24 16.59 14.83
CA PRO A 162 1.71 16.10 13.55
C PRO A 162 2.52 14.78 13.68
N PRO A 163 2.64 14.03 12.57
CA PRO A 163 3.45 12.82 12.53
C PRO A 163 4.91 13.14 12.86
N LEU A 164 5.51 12.36 13.77
CA LEU A 164 6.94 12.49 14.10
C LEU A 164 7.81 12.03 12.93
N ASN A 165 7.36 10.99 12.24
CA ASN A 165 7.91 10.56 10.96
C ASN A 165 6.89 10.88 9.87
N PHE A 166 7.14 11.88 9.02
CA PHE A 166 6.10 12.44 8.15
C PHE A 166 5.32 11.40 7.33
N PRO A 167 5.87 10.32 6.75
CA PRO A 167 5.10 9.33 5.99
C PRO A 167 4.09 8.54 6.84
N SER A 168 4.26 8.50 8.17
CA SER A 168 3.43 7.68 9.07
C SER A 168 1.97 8.13 9.16
N TRP A 169 1.62 9.29 8.61
CA TRP A 169 0.23 9.76 8.53
C TRP A 169 -0.69 8.74 7.84
N SER A 170 -0.23 8.14 6.74
CA SER A 170 -1.02 7.18 5.96
C SER A 170 -1.19 5.87 6.72
N LEU A 171 -0.16 5.47 7.48
CA LEU A 171 -0.18 4.30 8.36
C LEU A 171 -1.16 4.49 9.52
N SER A 172 -1.27 5.70 10.07
CA SER A 172 -2.29 6.06 11.06
C SER A 172 -3.70 5.95 10.47
N CYS A 173 -3.90 6.43 9.24
CA CYS A 173 -5.18 6.27 8.54
C CYS A 173 -5.51 4.80 8.27
N GLU A 174 -4.56 4.01 7.77
CA GLU A 174 -4.74 2.57 7.53
C GLU A 174 -5.10 1.83 8.82
N TRP A 175 -4.45 2.18 9.95
CA TRP A 175 -4.78 1.58 11.24
C TRP A 175 -6.25 1.79 11.61
N GLY A 176 -6.77 3.02 11.44
CA GLY A 176 -8.19 3.30 11.65
C GLY A 176 -9.09 2.51 10.69
N ALA A 177 -8.72 2.41 9.41
CA ALA A 177 -9.44 1.59 8.44
C ALA A 177 -9.45 0.10 8.82
N TYR A 178 -8.35 -0.44 9.34
CA TYR A 178 -8.25 -1.83 9.78
C TYR A 178 -9.19 -2.16 10.93
N LEU A 179 -9.40 -1.24 11.87
CA LEU A 179 -10.31 -1.48 13.00
C LEU A 179 -11.77 -1.66 12.56
N VAL A 180 -12.18 -0.98 11.48
CA VAL A 180 -13.55 -1.02 10.93
C VAL A 180 -13.70 -2.09 9.83
N LEU A 181 -12.60 -2.45 9.16
CA LEU A 181 -12.60 -3.34 8.00
C LEU A 181 -13.33 -4.69 8.22
N PRO A 182 -13.19 -5.40 9.36
CA PRO A 182 -13.93 -6.63 9.61
C PRO A 182 -15.46 -6.49 9.54
N LEU A 183 -16.00 -5.34 9.99
CA LEU A 183 -17.43 -5.05 9.90
C LEU A 183 -17.85 -4.83 8.45
N TYR A 184 -17.04 -4.10 7.69
CA TYR A 184 -17.29 -3.88 6.26
C TYR A 184 -17.21 -5.19 5.46
N LEU A 185 -16.23 -6.06 5.76
CA LEU A 185 -16.12 -7.38 5.15
C LEU A 185 -17.37 -8.24 5.45
N LEU A 186 -17.91 -8.20 6.67
CA LEU A 186 -19.15 -8.92 7.02
C LEU A 186 -20.35 -8.44 6.18
N LEU A 187 -20.46 -7.13 5.95
CA LEU A 187 -21.53 -6.53 5.14
C LEU A 187 -21.41 -6.95 3.67
N VAL A 188 -20.21 -6.80 3.11
CA VAL A 188 -19.97 -6.98 1.67
C VAL A 188 -19.81 -8.46 1.29
N TYR A 189 -19.44 -9.33 2.22
CA TYR A 189 -19.25 -10.76 1.96
C TYR A 189 -20.51 -11.46 1.46
N ARG A 190 -21.70 -11.01 1.88
CA ARG A 190 -22.99 -11.57 1.41
C ARG A 190 -23.35 -11.14 0.00
N LEU A 191 -22.75 -10.06 -0.50
CA LEU A 191 -22.99 -9.53 -1.83
C LEU A 191 -22.16 -10.35 -2.83
N ARG A 192 -22.83 -11.20 -3.61
CA ARG A 192 -22.19 -12.13 -4.55
C ARG A 192 -22.19 -11.65 -6.00
N HIS A 193 -23.07 -10.71 -6.35
CA HIS A 193 -23.20 -10.27 -7.72
C HIS A 193 -22.16 -9.20 -8.07
N ALA A 194 -21.47 -9.39 -9.19
CA ALA A 194 -20.45 -8.46 -9.68
C ALA A 194 -20.98 -7.03 -9.85
N TRP A 195 -22.20 -6.87 -10.38
CA TRP A 195 -22.81 -5.55 -10.59
C TRP A 195 -22.92 -4.72 -9.30
N ILE A 196 -23.15 -5.36 -8.15
CA ILE A 196 -23.21 -4.66 -6.84
C ILE A 196 -21.84 -4.06 -6.53
N HIS A 197 -20.76 -4.81 -6.76
CA HIS A 197 -19.40 -4.32 -6.50
C HIS A 197 -18.97 -3.26 -7.51
N ILE A 198 -19.44 -3.33 -8.77
CA ILE A 198 -19.26 -2.25 -9.76
C ILE A 198 -19.97 -0.98 -9.26
N SER A 199 -21.24 -1.09 -8.84
CA SER A 199 -22.00 0.03 -8.29
C SER A 199 -21.35 0.59 -7.02
N LEU A 200 -20.79 -0.25 -6.15
CA LEU A 200 -20.05 0.19 -4.97
C LEU A 200 -18.78 0.94 -5.33
N VAL A 201 -17.98 0.45 -6.29
CA VAL A 201 -16.77 1.16 -6.73
C VAL A 201 -17.13 2.53 -7.31
N ILE A 202 -18.16 2.60 -8.16
CA ILE A 202 -18.63 3.87 -8.75
C ILE A 202 -19.17 4.81 -7.66
N GLY A 203 -20.00 4.30 -6.75
CA GLY A 203 -20.60 5.09 -5.67
C GLY A 203 -19.56 5.59 -4.65
N LEU A 204 -18.61 4.74 -4.26
CA LEU A 204 -17.50 5.12 -3.38
C LEU A 204 -16.56 6.13 -4.07
N PHE A 205 -16.31 5.99 -5.36
CA PHE A 205 -15.54 6.98 -6.11
C PHE A 205 -16.28 8.32 -6.19
N ALA A 206 -17.59 8.32 -6.48
CA ALA A 206 -18.39 9.54 -6.45
C ALA A 206 -18.40 10.18 -5.05
N PHE A 207 -18.44 9.37 -3.99
CA PHE A 207 -18.32 9.84 -2.62
C PHE A 207 -16.93 10.41 -2.32
N LEU A 208 -15.85 9.80 -2.83
CA LEU A 208 -14.49 10.34 -2.72
C LEU A 208 -14.38 11.72 -3.41
N VAL A 209 -14.96 11.87 -4.60
CA VAL A 209 -15.01 13.15 -5.33
C VAL A 209 -15.73 14.21 -4.51
N TRP A 210 -16.92 13.89 -3.98
CA TRP A 210 -17.67 14.79 -3.09
C TRP A 210 -16.88 15.14 -1.83
N TYR A 211 -16.22 14.16 -1.21
CA TYR A 211 -15.43 14.33 0.00
C TYR A 211 -14.21 15.23 -0.24
N ALA A 212 -13.49 15.01 -1.35
CA ALA A 212 -12.38 15.87 -1.77
C ALA A 212 -12.85 17.31 -2.07
N ALA A 213 -13.99 17.48 -2.76
CA ALA A 213 -14.55 18.80 -3.02
C ALA A 213 -14.96 19.53 -1.73
N SER A 214 -15.50 18.80 -0.75
CA SER A 214 -16.02 19.38 0.50
C SER A 214 -14.92 19.70 1.51
N PHE A 215 -13.87 18.87 1.58
CA PHE A 215 -12.89 18.91 2.68
C PHE A 215 -11.43 19.12 2.23
N GLY A 216 -11.12 18.95 0.95
CA GLY A 216 -9.76 19.09 0.39
C GLY A 216 -9.69 20.06 -0.79
N HIS A 217 -10.66 20.98 -0.88
CA HIS A 217 -10.79 21.98 -1.95
C HIS A 217 -10.65 21.40 -3.38
N GLY A 218 -11.10 20.15 -3.56
CA GLY A 218 -11.05 19.44 -4.84
C GLY A 218 -9.77 18.63 -5.10
N THR A 219 -8.83 18.62 -4.16
CA THR A 219 -7.56 17.87 -4.25
C THR A 219 -7.49 16.75 -3.22
N LEU A 220 -6.67 15.73 -3.51
CA LEU A 220 -6.42 14.64 -2.56
C LEU A 220 -5.30 14.98 -1.57
N ASP A 221 -4.31 15.81 -1.92
CA ASP A 221 -3.21 16.17 -1.01
C ASP A 221 -3.70 16.93 0.21
N GLU A 222 -4.64 17.86 0.06
CA GLU A 222 -5.14 18.66 1.19
C GLU A 222 -5.95 17.83 2.20
N LEU A 223 -6.47 16.67 1.79
CA LEU A 223 -7.10 15.74 2.71
C LEU A 223 -6.08 15.11 3.67
N ARG A 224 -4.79 15.03 3.30
CA ARG A 224 -3.73 14.27 3.99
C ARG A 224 -3.71 14.48 5.51
N GLU A 225 -3.69 15.74 5.93
CA GLU A 225 -3.34 16.09 7.31
C GLU A 225 -4.53 16.02 8.27
N ARG A 226 -5.74 16.27 7.75
CA ARG A 226 -6.95 16.47 8.58
C ARG A 226 -8.04 15.44 8.33
N TRP A 227 -8.14 14.98 7.09
CA TRP A 227 -9.26 14.21 6.57
C TRP A 227 -8.83 12.90 5.91
N GLY A 228 -7.55 12.53 6.10
CA GLY A 228 -6.89 11.41 5.44
C GLY A 228 -7.50 10.07 5.82
N LEU A 229 -8.05 9.94 7.03
CA LEU A 229 -8.76 8.74 7.47
C LEU A 229 -9.98 8.44 6.59
N GLY A 230 -10.79 9.46 6.27
CA GLY A 230 -11.96 9.30 5.40
C GLY A 230 -11.56 8.88 3.99
N ARG A 231 -10.57 9.55 3.39
CA ARG A 231 -9.97 9.17 2.11
C ARG A 231 -9.52 7.71 2.11
N CYS A 232 -8.74 7.31 3.13
CA CYS A 232 -8.24 5.95 3.29
C CYS A 232 -9.37 4.92 3.43
N MET A 233 -10.38 5.19 4.26
CA MET A 233 -11.51 4.28 4.44
C MET A 233 -12.28 4.04 3.14
N ILE A 234 -12.53 5.10 2.36
CA ILE A 234 -13.24 5.01 1.08
C ILE A 234 -12.46 4.16 0.09
N GLU A 235 -11.15 4.39 -0.04
CA GLU A 235 -10.31 3.67 -0.98
C GLU A 235 -10.03 2.21 -0.55
N VAL A 236 -9.86 1.95 0.74
CA VAL A 236 -9.82 0.57 1.27
C VAL A 236 -11.14 -0.15 0.95
N ALA A 237 -12.28 0.51 1.11
CA ALA A 237 -13.59 -0.05 0.78
C ALA A 237 -13.74 -0.36 -0.72
N MET A 238 -13.22 0.52 -1.59
CA MET A 238 -13.12 0.27 -3.04
C MET A 238 -12.23 -0.95 -3.33
N GLY A 239 -11.07 -1.06 -2.66
CA GLY A 239 -10.15 -2.18 -2.77
C GLY A 239 -10.79 -3.54 -2.46
N VAL A 240 -11.61 -3.60 -1.41
CA VAL A 240 -12.39 -4.80 -1.06
C VAL A 240 -13.34 -5.16 -2.20
N SER A 241 -14.08 -4.20 -2.74
CA SER A 241 -15.01 -4.42 -3.87
C SER A 241 -14.26 -4.89 -5.13
N LEU A 242 -13.08 -4.33 -5.41
CA LEU A 242 -12.21 -4.79 -6.51
C LEU A 242 -11.79 -6.26 -6.34
N PHE A 243 -11.50 -6.71 -5.11
CA PHE A 243 -11.22 -8.12 -4.88
C PHE A 243 -12.43 -9.02 -5.16
N ARG A 244 -13.65 -8.57 -4.80
CA ARG A 244 -14.89 -9.30 -5.08
C ARG A 244 -15.19 -9.37 -6.58
N LEU A 245 -14.82 -8.34 -7.33
CA LEU A 245 -14.84 -8.36 -8.80
C LEU A 245 -13.83 -9.35 -9.36
N HIS A 246 -12.58 -9.35 -8.85
CA HIS A 246 -11.59 -10.36 -9.23
C HIS A 246 -12.12 -11.78 -8.98
N ASP A 247 -12.72 -12.06 -7.82
CA ASP A 247 -13.26 -13.39 -7.49
C ASP A 247 -14.40 -13.79 -8.43
N SER A 248 -15.29 -12.84 -8.74
CA SER A 248 -16.37 -13.04 -9.71
C SER A 248 -15.83 -13.36 -11.10
N LEU A 249 -14.86 -12.58 -11.59
CA LEU A 249 -14.22 -12.79 -12.90
C LEU A 249 -13.44 -14.11 -12.94
N ARG A 250 -12.77 -14.47 -11.85
CA ARG A 250 -11.99 -15.71 -11.77
C ARG A 250 -12.88 -16.94 -11.66
N SER A 251 -14.06 -16.84 -11.06
CA SER A 251 -15.04 -17.92 -11.07
C SER A 251 -15.50 -18.27 -12.49
N TRP A 252 -15.53 -17.29 -13.40
CA TRP A 252 -15.86 -17.50 -14.82
C TRP A 252 -14.84 -18.39 -15.54
N LYS A 253 -13.59 -18.48 -15.05
CA LYS A 253 -12.59 -19.44 -15.57
C LYS A 253 -13.14 -20.87 -15.64
N THR A 254 -13.92 -21.28 -14.65
CA THR A 254 -14.49 -22.64 -14.60
C THR A 254 -15.62 -22.87 -15.61
N ALA A 255 -16.13 -21.80 -16.23
CA ALA A 255 -17.24 -21.83 -17.17
C ALA A 255 -16.81 -21.50 -18.62
N CYS A 256 -15.55 -21.13 -18.86
CA CYS A 256 -15.02 -20.83 -20.18
C CYS A 256 -13.93 -21.81 -20.60
N ASP A 257 -13.68 -21.90 -21.91
CA ASP A 257 -12.57 -22.67 -22.47
C ASP A 257 -11.20 -22.05 -22.07
N ASP A 258 -10.16 -22.88 -21.99
CA ASP A 258 -8.81 -22.48 -21.60
C ASP A 258 -8.21 -21.45 -22.58
N ASP A 259 -8.52 -21.56 -23.88
CA ASP A 259 -8.09 -20.59 -24.90
C ASP A 259 -8.71 -19.21 -24.67
N LEU A 260 -10.01 -19.16 -24.35
CA LEU A 260 -10.70 -17.90 -24.03
C LEU A 260 -10.14 -17.30 -22.74
N TRP A 261 -9.89 -18.12 -21.72
CA TRP A 261 -9.29 -17.65 -20.47
C TRP A 261 -7.89 -17.07 -20.69
N SER A 262 -7.04 -17.75 -21.47
CA SER A 262 -5.70 -17.28 -21.85
C SER A 262 -5.75 -15.94 -22.58
N TRP A 263 -6.71 -15.77 -23.50
CA TRP A 263 -6.94 -14.49 -24.17
C TRP A 263 -7.34 -13.39 -23.16
N VAL A 264 -8.26 -13.68 -22.24
CA VAL A 264 -8.68 -12.73 -21.19
C VAL A 264 -7.51 -12.30 -20.32
N THR A 265 -6.68 -13.23 -19.86
CA THR A 265 -5.52 -12.91 -19.00
C THR A 265 -4.44 -12.13 -19.76
N THR A 266 -4.28 -12.38 -21.07
CA THR A 266 -3.39 -11.60 -21.95
C THR A 266 -3.91 -10.18 -22.16
N MET A 267 -5.23 -10.02 -22.39
CA MET A 267 -5.85 -8.70 -22.49
C MET A 267 -5.74 -7.92 -21.17
N CYS A 268 -5.90 -8.59 -20.03
CA CYS A 268 -5.67 -7.98 -18.72
C CYS A 268 -4.23 -7.51 -18.55
N ASP A 269 -3.23 -8.23 -19.08
CA ASP A 269 -1.82 -7.80 -19.06
C ASP A 269 -1.60 -6.53 -19.89
N LEU A 270 -2.17 -6.47 -21.10
CA LEU A 270 -2.14 -5.27 -21.95
C LEU A 270 -2.85 -4.07 -21.32
N ILE A 271 -4.04 -4.29 -20.75
CA ILE A 271 -4.79 -3.27 -20.02
C ILE A 271 -3.97 -2.78 -18.82
N ALA A 272 -3.33 -3.68 -18.07
CA ALA A 272 -2.48 -3.29 -16.96
C ALA A 272 -1.30 -2.42 -17.41
N ALA A 273 -0.61 -2.76 -18.50
CA ALA A 273 0.46 -1.95 -19.06
C ALA A 273 -0.07 -0.56 -19.51
N ALA A 274 -1.22 -0.53 -20.17
CA ALA A 274 -1.86 0.71 -20.60
C ALA A 274 -2.28 1.60 -19.42
N MET A 275 -2.88 1.02 -18.37
CA MET A 275 -3.25 1.75 -17.14
C MET A 275 -2.02 2.28 -16.41
N PHE A 276 -0.93 1.51 -16.35
CA PHE A 276 0.33 1.98 -15.79
C PHE A 276 0.86 3.20 -16.54
N CYS A 277 0.88 3.17 -17.88
CA CYS A 277 1.25 4.34 -18.69
C CYS A 277 0.27 5.51 -18.51
N ALA A 278 -1.03 5.24 -18.42
CA ALA A 278 -2.06 6.26 -18.21
C ALA A 278 -1.91 6.98 -16.86
N LEU A 279 -1.48 6.28 -15.81
CA LEU A 279 -1.16 6.92 -14.52
C LEU A 279 -0.06 7.96 -14.70
N PHE A 280 1.03 7.66 -15.40
CA PHE A 280 2.09 8.66 -15.68
C PHE A 280 1.57 9.82 -16.54
N ALA A 281 0.70 9.55 -17.51
CA ALA A 281 0.07 10.60 -18.31
C ALA A 281 -0.78 11.54 -17.44
N VAL A 282 -1.62 10.99 -16.54
CA VAL A 282 -2.42 11.78 -15.59
C VAL A 282 -1.53 12.58 -14.66
N LEU A 283 -0.50 11.97 -14.07
CA LEU A 283 0.43 12.66 -13.17
C LEU A 283 1.18 13.80 -13.88
N THR A 284 1.42 13.69 -15.19
CA THR A 284 2.16 14.70 -15.97
C THR A 284 1.24 15.81 -16.48
N TYR A 285 0.09 15.45 -17.05
CA TYR A 285 -0.71 16.35 -17.88
C TYR A 285 -2.04 16.77 -17.25
N SER A 286 -2.49 16.12 -16.18
CA SER A 286 -3.74 16.47 -15.53
C SER A 286 -3.52 17.27 -14.26
N ASP A 287 -4.34 18.30 -14.05
CA ASP A 287 -4.44 18.99 -12.77
C ASP A 287 -5.37 18.26 -11.78
N TYR A 288 -6.22 17.34 -12.28
CA TYR A 288 -7.20 16.62 -11.46
C TYR A 288 -6.63 15.31 -10.89
N ASP A 289 -6.32 15.32 -9.61
CA ASP A 289 -5.72 14.17 -8.89
C ASP A 289 -6.66 12.96 -8.81
N LEU A 290 -7.97 13.21 -8.81
CA LEU A 290 -9.01 12.19 -8.69
C LEU A 290 -9.03 11.19 -9.86
N TYR A 291 -8.42 11.50 -11.01
CA TYR A 291 -8.28 10.51 -12.10
C TYR A 291 -7.31 9.38 -11.75
N PHE A 292 -6.42 9.56 -10.77
CA PHE A 292 -5.48 8.54 -10.35
C PHE A 292 -6.18 7.33 -9.75
N THR A 293 -7.12 7.53 -8.81
CA THR A 293 -7.80 6.46 -8.07
C THR A 293 -8.49 5.41 -8.97
N PRO A 294 -9.33 5.78 -9.97
CA PRO A 294 -9.96 4.78 -10.83
C PRO A 294 -8.96 4.06 -11.75
N LEU A 295 -7.92 4.75 -12.25
CA LEU A 295 -6.86 4.11 -13.04
C LEU A 295 -6.03 3.14 -12.20
N ALA A 296 -5.72 3.50 -10.95
CA ALA A 296 -5.03 2.63 -10.00
C ALA A 296 -5.88 1.41 -9.64
N GLY A 297 -7.19 1.59 -9.43
CA GLY A 297 -8.13 0.50 -9.21
C GLY A 297 -8.22 -0.46 -10.40
N ALA A 298 -8.29 0.08 -11.63
CA ALA A 298 -8.27 -0.69 -12.86
C ALA A 298 -6.95 -1.45 -13.04
N LEU A 299 -5.81 -0.81 -12.74
CA LEU A 299 -4.49 -1.44 -12.74
C LEU A 299 -4.43 -2.62 -11.77
N ILE A 300 -4.93 -2.46 -10.53
CA ILE A 300 -4.97 -3.53 -9.53
C ILE A 300 -5.82 -4.70 -10.03
N LEU A 301 -7.02 -4.44 -10.52
CA LEU A 301 -7.91 -5.48 -11.03
C LEU A 301 -7.30 -6.21 -12.23
N ALA A 302 -6.76 -5.47 -13.20
CA ALA A 302 -6.12 -6.05 -14.38
C ALA A 302 -4.89 -6.91 -14.01
N LEU A 303 -3.99 -6.39 -13.17
CA LEU A 303 -2.80 -7.13 -12.71
C LEU A 303 -3.13 -8.36 -11.85
N SER A 304 -4.30 -8.40 -11.22
CA SER A 304 -4.76 -9.54 -10.43
C SER A 304 -5.13 -10.77 -11.30
N LEU A 305 -5.44 -10.53 -12.57
CA LEU A 305 -5.79 -11.56 -13.57
C LEU A 305 -4.71 -11.73 -14.65
N ALA A 306 -3.78 -10.78 -14.77
CA ALA A 306 -2.83 -10.71 -15.87
C ALA A 306 -1.85 -11.90 -15.95
N GLU A 307 -1.75 -12.44 -17.16
CA GLU A 307 -0.73 -13.39 -17.59
C GLU A 307 -0.18 -12.92 -18.93
N GLY A 308 1.02 -12.34 -18.92
CA GLY A 308 1.66 -11.77 -20.11
C GLY A 308 3.01 -11.13 -19.80
N PRO A 309 3.65 -10.44 -20.78
CA PRO A 309 4.99 -9.88 -20.63
C PRO A 309 5.14 -8.87 -19.49
N PHE A 310 4.14 -8.02 -19.26
CA PHE A 310 4.21 -6.96 -18.24
C PHE A 310 4.16 -7.57 -16.83
N SER A 311 3.17 -8.43 -16.57
CA SER A 311 3.08 -9.16 -15.30
C SER A 311 4.26 -10.12 -15.10
N TYR A 312 4.81 -10.70 -16.18
CA TYR A 312 6.02 -11.54 -16.12
C TYR A 312 7.24 -10.75 -15.62
N LEU A 313 7.45 -9.54 -16.14
CA LEU A 313 8.51 -8.64 -15.67
C LEU A 313 8.34 -8.31 -14.18
N LEU A 314 7.12 -7.96 -13.76
CA LEU A 314 6.81 -7.67 -12.35
C LEU A 314 7.01 -8.90 -11.45
N LYS A 315 6.73 -10.11 -11.94
CA LYS A 315 6.91 -11.37 -11.19
C LYS A 315 8.39 -11.75 -11.01
N ARG A 316 9.35 -11.03 -11.60
CA ARG A 316 10.79 -11.28 -11.39
C ARG A 316 11.20 -11.04 -9.93
N ARG A 317 12.16 -11.84 -9.45
CA ARG A 317 12.61 -11.81 -8.04
C ARG A 317 12.99 -10.43 -7.52
N PRO A 318 13.76 -9.58 -8.26
CA PRO A 318 14.10 -8.25 -7.76
C PRO A 318 12.87 -7.35 -7.57
N MET A 319 11.91 -7.42 -8.50
CA MET A 319 10.68 -6.63 -8.43
C MET A 319 9.80 -7.08 -7.26
N VAL A 320 9.62 -8.38 -7.08
CA VAL A 320 8.88 -8.92 -5.92
C VAL A 320 9.58 -8.57 -4.61
N LEU A 321 10.93 -8.61 -4.57
CA LEU A 321 11.70 -8.21 -3.39
C LEU A 321 11.46 -6.76 -3.00
N LEU A 322 11.47 -5.83 -3.97
CA LEU A 322 11.09 -4.42 -3.72
C LEU A 322 9.70 -4.33 -3.10
N GLY A 323 8.78 -5.16 -3.58
CA GLY A 323 7.47 -5.36 -3.00
C GLY A 323 7.49 -5.82 -1.55
N GLU A 324 8.32 -6.82 -1.21
CA GLU A 324 8.42 -7.35 0.16
C GLU A 324 8.94 -6.31 1.15
N ILE A 325 9.93 -5.52 0.74
CA ILE A 325 10.56 -4.47 1.57
C ILE A 325 9.87 -3.11 1.45
N SER A 326 8.76 -3.02 0.71
CA SER A 326 8.09 -1.75 0.40
C SER A 326 7.65 -0.98 1.64
N PHE A 327 7.28 -1.69 2.71
CA PHE A 327 6.92 -1.07 3.99
C PHE A 327 8.13 -0.37 4.62
N SER A 328 9.30 -1.00 4.57
CA SER A 328 10.55 -0.38 5.00
C SER A 328 10.97 0.79 4.12
N ILE A 329 10.84 0.69 2.80
CA ILE A 329 11.11 1.82 1.89
C ILE A 329 10.23 3.00 2.28
N TYR A 330 8.95 2.75 2.52
CA TYR A 330 7.99 3.76 2.90
C TYR A 330 8.29 4.38 4.29
N MET A 331 8.71 3.59 5.27
CA MET A 331 8.97 4.14 6.61
C MET A 331 10.33 4.81 6.77
N LEU A 332 11.34 4.39 6.00
CA LEU A 332 12.73 4.82 6.19
C LEU A 332 13.19 5.92 5.23
N HIS A 333 12.47 6.17 4.11
CA HIS A 333 12.91 7.19 3.15
C HIS A 333 12.95 8.61 3.74
N ALA A 334 12.16 8.89 4.79
CA ALA A 334 12.19 10.16 5.50
C ALA A 334 13.57 10.47 6.12
N PHE A 335 14.23 9.48 6.72
CA PHE A 335 15.54 9.69 7.34
C PHE A 335 16.64 9.92 6.30
N VAL A 336 16.53 9.26 5.14
CA VAL A 336 17.44 9.51 4.02
C VAL A 336 17.19 10.89 3.43
N LEU A 337 15.93 11.30 3.31
CA LEU A 337 15.58 12.67 2.92
C LEU A 337 16.23 13.69 3.86
N TRP A 338 16.03 13.54 5.17
CA TRP A 338 16.60 14.44 6.17
C TRP A 338 18.12 14.49 6.11
N ALA A 339 18.79 13.32 6.03
CA ALA A 339 20.24 13.27 5.84
C ALA A 339 20.70 13.99 4.57
N CYS A 340 19.95 13.90 3.47
CA CYS A 340 20.23 14.67 2.27
C CYS A 340 20.00 16.18 2.46
N GLN A 341 18.96 16.58 3.20
CA GLN A 341 18.67 17.99 3.49
C GLN A 341 19.74 18.63 4.37
N ASP A 342 20.30 17.87 5.32
CA ASP A 342 21.34 18.31 6.25
C ASP A 342 22.72 18.52 5.59
N LEU A 343 22.92 18.06 4.35
CA LEU A 343 24.15 18.34 3.60
C LEU A 343 24.32 19.86 3.41
N PRO A 344 25.53 20.42 3.65
CA PRO A 344 25.75 21.85 3.58
C PRO A 344 25.34 22.44 2.23
N ALA A 345 24.65 23.59 2.26
CA ALA A 345 24.29 24.30 1.04
C ALA A 345 25.52 24.65 0.19
N SER A 346 26.64 25.01 0.84
CA SER A 346 27.93 25.27 0.17
C SER A 346 28.48 24.07 -0.60
N PHE A 347 28.16 22.84 -0.18
CA PHE A 347 28.52 21.63 -0.92
C PHE A 347 27.59 21.44 -2.13
N LYS A 348 26.27 21.55 -1.92
CA LYS A 348 25.28 21.31 -3.00
C LYS A 348 25.38 22.32 -4.13
N THR A 349 25.61 23.59 -3.83
CA THR A 349 25.68 24.66 -4.85
C THR A 349 26.88 24.52 -5.78
N GLN A 350 27.93 23.79 -5.35
CA GLN A 350 29.11 23.51 -6.15
C GLN A 350 28.95 22.26 -7.04
N LEU A 351 27.91 21.45 -6.84
CA LEU A 351 27.72 20.24 -7.61
C LEU A 351 27.29 20.56 -9.05
N PRO A 352 27.87 19.88 -10.05
CA PRO A 352 27.36 19.93 -11.42
C PRO A 352 26.01 19.21 -11.52
N PHE A 353 25.32 19.34 -12.66
CA PHE A 353 24.06 18.65 -12.94
C PHE A 353 24.10 17.14 -12.58
N TRP A 354 25.12 16.42 -13.03
CA TRP A 354 25.28 14.99 -12.76
C TRP A 354 25.49 14.67 -11.28
N GLY A 355 26.01 15.63 -10.49
CA GLY A 355 26.15 15.50 -9.05
C GLY A 355 24.80 15.40 -8.34
N GLY A 356 23.82 16.21 -8.76
CA GLY A 356 22.44 16.11 -8.27
C GLY A 356 21.79 14.76 -8.64
N ALA A 357 21.99 14.30 -9.88
CA ALA A 357 21.49 13.01 -10.33
C ALA A 357 22.10 11.83 -9.54
N ILE A 358 23.41 11.84 -9.32
CA ILE A 358 24.12 10.82 -8.53
C ILE A 358 23.64 10.86 -7.07
N LEU A 359 23.47 12.04 -6.48
CA LEU A 359 22.99 12.18 -5.11
C LEU A 359 21.57 11.59 -4.96
N LEU A 360 20.67 11.88 -5.90
CA LEU A 360 19.31 11.34 -5.89
C LEU A 360 19.31 9.82 -6.06
N LEU A 361 20.09 9.29 -7.00
CA LEU A 361 20.24 7.84 -7.19
C LEU A 361 20.83 7.17 -5.95
N GLY A 362 21.88 7.76 -5.38
CA GLY A 362 22.52 7.29 -4.15
C GLY A 362 21.54 7.24 -2.98
N ALA A 363 20.69 8.27 -2.84
CA ALA A 363 19.63 8.30 -1.84
C ALA A 363 18.64 7.13 -2.01
N HIS A 364 18.20 6.84 -3.24
CA HIS A 364 17.30 5.70 -3.50
C HIS A 364 17.96 4.35 -3.18
N LEU A 365 19.21 4.17 -3.60
CA LEU A 365 19.96 2.95 -3.31
C LEU A 365 20.18 2.77 -1.81
N LEU A 366 20.45 3.86 -1.09
CA LEU A 366 20.56 3.86 0.36
C LEU A 366 19.23 3.48 1.02
N VAL A 367 18.11 4.05 0.59
CA VAL A 367 16.77 3.65 1.07
C VAL A 367 16.54 2.16 0.85
N ILE A 368 16.83 1.62 -0.34
CA ILE A 368 16.66 0.19 -0.65
C ILE A 368 17.56 -0.67 0.27
N GLY A 369 18.82 -0.28 0.45
CA GLY A 369 19.77 -1.00 1.31
C GLY A 369 19.34 -1.02 2.78
N LEU A 370 19.00 0.13 3.34
CA LEU A 370 18.48 0.26 4.71
C LEU A 370 17.16 -0.52 4.88
N SER A 371 16.30 -0.50 3.85
CA SER A 371 15.03 -1.21 3.87
C SER A 371 15.21 -2.72 3.87
N TYR A 372 16.17 -3.23 3.10
CA TYR A 372 16.50 -4.64 3.12
C TYR A 372 17.09 -5.08 4.48
N GLY A 373 17.94 -4.25 5.08
CA GLY A 373 18.50 -4.47 6.41
C GLY A 373 17.42 -4.53 7.48
N SER A 374 16.60 -3.49 7.60
CA SER A 374 15.49 -3.42 8.57
C SER A 374 14.44 -4.51 8.36
N PHE A 375 14.13 -4.89 7.11
CA PHE A 375 13.24 -6.02 6.83
C PHE A 375 13.76 -7.35 7.41
N LYS A 376 15.09 -7.59 7.30
CA LYS A 376 15.72 -8.81 7.83
C LYS A 376 15.93 -8.78 9.35
N LEU A 377 16.26 -7.62 9.91
CA LEU A 377 16.69 -7.49 11.29
C LEU A 377 15.56 -7.09 12.25
N ILE A 378 14.54 -6.38 11.77
CA ILE A 378 13.45 -5.86 12.59
C ILE A 378 12.12 -6.52 12.20
N GLU A 379 11.67 -6.33 10.96
CA GLU A 379 10.32 -6.76 10.57
C GLU A 379 10.13 -8.28 10.67
N ARG A 380 10.99 -9.07 10.01
CA ARG A 380 10.84 -10.53 9.98
C ARG A 380 10.99 -11.15 11.38
N PRO A 381 12.03 -10.82 12.18
CA PRO A 381 12.20 -11.41 13.51
C PRO A 381 11.07 -11.01 14.46
N ALA A 382 10.68 -9.74 14.50
CA ALA A 382 9.62 -9.27 15.38
C ALA A 382 8.26 -9.89 15.01
N HIS A 383 7.93 -9.96 13.72
CA HIS A 383 6.71 -10.62 13.28
C HIS A 383 6.71 -12.11 13.68
N ARG A 384 7.83 -12.82 13.50
CA ARG A 384 7.95 -14.22 13.92
C ARG A 384 7.75 -14.41 15.41
N LEU A 385 8.38 -13.55 16.21
CA LEU A 385 8.27 -13.58 17.67
C LEU A 385 6.83 -13.32 18.13
N LEU A 386 6.17 -12.29 17.59
CA LEU A 386 4.83 -11.88 18.01
C LEU A 386 3.72 -12.83 17.53
N THR A 387 3.94 -13.53 16.41
CA THR A 387 2.94 -14.44 15.85
C THR A 387 3.25 -15.92 16.08
N GLY A 388 4.42 -16.23 16.66
CA GLY A 388 4.90 -17.59 16.89
C GLY A 388 5.20 -18.36 15.60
N ARG A 389 5.45 -17.66 14.48
CA ARG A 389 5.56 -18.24 13.13
C ARG A 389 6.64 -17.58 12.28
#